data_AF-A0A3B8LNS2-F1
#
_entry.id   AF-A0A3B8LNS2-F1
#
_cell.length_a   1.000
_cell.length_b   1.000
_cell.length_c   1.000
_cell.angle_alpha   90.00
_cell.angle_beta   90.00
_cell.angle_gamma   90.00
#
_symmetry.space_group_name_H-M   'P 1'
#
loop_
_entity.id
_entity.type
_entity.pdbx_description
1 polymer ?
#
loop_
_entity_poly.entity_id
_entity_poly.type
_entity_poly.pdbx_seq_one_letter_code
_entity_poly.pdbx_strand_id
1 'polypeptide(L)'
;MSESTEEYVPTLQWIRGAKRMFHPRRGSIMNPKTSTTPSHMSHRVFRETLQSARLNFCNWLQQDGILTDTMGDVHKQRAKEMQEDWQEVSDRPLCVEHEAMACYWWVKHWHRDDAHDELFKLWIACEGPLFALEALMQAQTLMKELYPDEDSVMEHSGGKIEPGLKLIRKALAYIPEEHYKAAVERAEALWPTLDGLYWKAAFAYMFPEKQVWGDEAIEECVSSGREQGRLFLLASGASLSSWQSLMKKYPNVSPHNASYLACALEYHGVEIWRELLELAYNIPSWEEEKERLLKVLAVIKHPEVAEFFVFRMDDESKPLKVSSDYVRRSLDISRPFLQEAVDDYDITERPLAHELWSMLPS
;
A
#
# COMPACT_ATOMS: atom_id res chain seq x y z
N MET A 1 -22.66 -44.64 7.84
CA MET A 1 -22.96 -43.28 7.37
C MET A 1 -21.84 -42.40 7.90
N SER A 2 -21.04 -41.80 7.02
CA SER A 2 -20.02 -40.83 7.38
C SER A 2 -20.53 -39.47 6.94
N GLU A 3 -20.84 -38.60 7.88
CA GLU A 3 -21.15 -37.21 7.58
C GLU A 3 -19.87 -36.54 7.12
N SER A 4 -19.81 -36.19 5.84
CA SER A 4 -18.77 -35.32 5.32
C SER A 4 -19.04 -33.93 5.85
N THR A 5 -18.31 -33.53 6.89
CA THR A 5 -18.14 -32.12 7.22
C THR A 5 -17.48 -31.43 6.04
N GLU A 6 -18.29 -30.84 5.16
CA GLU A 6 -17.81 -29.86 4.20
C GLU A 6 -17.25 -28.68 5.01
N GLU A 7 -15.93 -28.65 5.12
CA GLU A 7 -15.21 -27.58 5.78
C GLU A 7 -15.55 -26.27 5.07
N TYR A 8 -16.22 -25.36 5.76
CA TYR A 8 -16.69 -24.09 5.17
C TYR A 8 -15.49 -23.20 4.87
N VAL A 9 -14.90 -23.38 3.70
CA VAL A 9 -13.88 -22.48 3.14
C VAL A 9 -14.58 -21.17 2.77
N PRO A 10 -14.30 -20.04 3.45
CA PRO A 10 -15.02 -18.79 3.19
C PRO A 10 -14.68 -18.29 1.78
N THR A 11 -15.65 -18.38 0.86
CA THR A 11 -15.43 -18.07 -0.55
C THR A 11 -15.39 -16.56 -0.79
N LEU A 12 -14.24 -15.93 -0.49
CA LEU A 12 -13.94 -14.49 -0.50
C LEU A 12 -14.79 -13.66 -1.49
N GLN A 13 -15.93 -13.13 -1.02
CA GLN A 13 -16.88 -12.39 -1.85
C GLN A 13 -16.55 -10.91 -1.90
N TRP A 14 -15.67 -10.56 -2.85
CA TRP A 14 -15.31 -9.19 -3.21
C TRP A 14 -16.53 -8.26 -3.32
N ILE A 15 -16.71 -7.37 -2.33
CA ILE A 15 -17.76 -6.34 -2.35
C ILE A 15 -17.59 -5.50 -3.62
N ARG A 16 -18.57 -5.55 -4.52
CA ARG A 16 -18.49 -5.00 -5.89
C ARG A 16 -18.14 -3.51 -5.96
N GLY A 17 -18.39 -2.76 -4.88
CA GLY A 17 -17.98 -1.36 -4.71
C GLY A 17 -16.51 -1.21 -4.34
N ALA A 18 -16.05 -1.83 -3.25
CA ALA A 18 -14.69 -1.70 -2.71
C ALA A 18 -13.62 -1.99 -3.77
N LYS A 19 -13.72 -3.13 -4.46
CA LYS A 19 -12.76 -3.52 -5.52
C LYS A 19 -12.63 -2.44 -6.60
N ARG A 20 -13.72 -1.76 -6.98
CA ARG A 20 -13.72 -0.71 -8.02
C ARG A 20 -13.05 0.59 -7.61
N MET A 21 -12.99 0.91 -6.31
CA MET A 21 -12.43 2.18 -5.82
C MET A 21 -10.90 2.12 -5.71
N PHE A 22 -10.33 0.93 -5.52
CA PHE A 22 -8.88 0.75 -5.31
C PHE A 22 -8.19 0.00 -6.45
N HIS A 23 -8.85 -1.01 -7.05
CA HIS A 23 -8.29 -1.83 -8.12
C HIS A 23 -9.26 -1.97 -9.32
N PRO A 24 -9.20 -1.06 -10.31
CA PRO A 24 -9.93 -1.24 -11.55
C PRO A 24 -9.47 -2.53 -12.23
N ARG A 25 -10.42 -3.28 -12.79
CA ARG A 25 -10.14 -4.55 -13.47
C ARG A 25 -9.29 -4.34 -14.73
N ARG A 26 -8.48 -5.35 -15.12
CA ARG A 26 -8.15 -5.57 -16.53
C ARG A 26 -9.47 -5.59 -17.31
N GLY A 27 -9.67 -4.63 -18.23
CA GLY A 27 -10.93 -4.46 -18.97
C GLY A 27 -12.07 -3.71 -18.24
N SER A 28 -11.79 -2.90 -17.22
CA SER A 28 -12.81 -2.03 -16.61
C SER A 28 -13.25 -0.90 -17.54
N ILE A 29 -14.56 -0.71 -17.72
CA ILE A 29 -15.13 0.40 -18.53
C ILE A 29 -14.81 1.78 -17.92
N MET A 30 -14.47 1.85 -16.62
CA MET A 30 -13.83 3.03 -16.02
C MET A 30 -12.36 3.11 -16.44
N ASN A 31 -12.13 3.28 -17.74
CA ASN A 31 -10.86 3.69 -18.29
C ASN A 31 -10.48 5.05 -17.71
N PRO A 32 -9.32 5.22 -17.05
CA PRO A 32 -8.58 6.43 -17.32
C PRO A 32 -8.30 6.44 -18.83
N LYS A 33 -8.84 7.43 -19.56
CA LYS A 33 -8.46 7.64 -20.97
C LYS A 33 -6.98 7.99 -20.98
N THR A 34 -6.13 6.98 -21.25
CA THR A 34 -4.67 7.11 -21.32
C THR A 34 -4.08 7.94 -20.16
N SER A 35 -4.24 7.48 -18.91
CA SER A 35 -3.32 7.93 -17.85
C SER A 35 -1.94 7.35 -18.17
N THR A 36 -1.06 8.19 -18.70
CA THR A 36 0.20 7.78 -19.31
C THR A 36 1.22 7.28 -18.29
N THR A 37 1.16 5.99 -17.96
CA THR A 37 2.40 5.21 -17.94
C THR A 37 2.93 5.21 -19.38
N PRO A 38 4.20 5.60 -19.65
CA PRO A 38 4.74 5.56 -21.01
C PRO A 38 4.65 4.15 -21.58
N SER A 39 3.75 3.95 -22.55
CA SER A 39 3.53 2.64 -23.16
C SER A 39 4.70 2.36 -24.11
N HIS A 40 5.61 1.47 -23.68
CA HIS A 40 6.82 1.09 -24.40
C HIS A 40 7.85 2.23 -24.51
N MET A 41 8.43 2.64 -23.38
CA MET A 41 9.70 3.39 -23.41
C MET A 41 10.85 2.39 -23.61
N SER A 42 11.79 2.68 -24.51
CA SER A 42 13.00 1.85 -24.66
C SER A 42 14.09 2.28 -23.67
N HIS A 43 15.00 1.36 -23.34
CA HIS A 43 16.07 1.63 -22.37
C HIS A 43 16.99 2.75 -22.86
N ARG A 44 17.15 2.88 -24.19
CA ARG A 44 17.81 4.04 -24.81
C ARG A 44 17.11 5.35 -24.48
N VAL A 45 15.80 5.47 -24.69
CA VAL A 45 15.04 6.71 -24.42
C VAL A 45 15.11 7.07 -22.93
N PHE A 46 15.05 6.07 -22.05
CA PHE A 46 15.25 6.25 -20.62
C PHE A 46 16.64 6.77 -20.26
N ARG A 47 17.70 6.12 -20.79
CA ARG A 47 19.09 6.55 -20.62
C ARG A 47 19.26 7.97 -21.14
N GLU A 48 18.80 8.29 -22.35
CA GLU A 48 18.83 9.65 -22.94
C GLU A 48 18.12 10.68 -22.04
N THR A 49 16.96 10.35 -21.48
CA THR A 49 16.17 11.25 -20.61
C THR A 49 16.91 11.61 -19.32
N LEU A 50 17.70 10.69 -18.75
CA LEU A 50 18.37 10.88 -17.46
C LEU A 50 19.90 11.06 -17.57
N GLN A 51 20.52 10.91 -18.75
CA GLN A 51 21.98 10.79 -18.87
C GLN A 51 22.73 11.98 -18.27
N SER A 52 22.31 13.22 -18.57
CA SER A 52 22.99 14.41 -18.04
C SER A 52 22.87 14.51 -16.51
N ALA A 53 21.75 14.10 -15.92
CA ALA A 53 21.58 14.08 -14.46
C ALA A 53 22.47 13.00 -13.83
N ARG A 54 22.48 11.79 -14.42
CA ARG A 54 23.32 10.64 -14.03
C ARG A 54 24.81 10.96 -14.05
N LEU A 55 25.31 11.46 -15.17
CA LEU A 55 26.74 11.77 -15.32
C LEU A 55 27.16 12.95 -14.44
N ASN A 56 26.32 13.99 -14.30
CA ASN A 56 26.60 15.08 -13.34
C ASN A 56 26.64 14.58 -11.89
N PHE A 57 25.77 13.62 -11.54
CA PHE A 57 25.74 12.99 -10.23
C PHE A 57 26.99 12.11 -9.96
N CYS A 58 27.39 11.24 -10.91
CA CYS A 58 28.66 10.50 -10.81
C CYS A 58 29.88 11.43 -10.70
N ASN A 59 29.91 12.52 -11.47
CA ASN A 59 30.97 13.53 -11.40
C ASN A 59 30.97 14.28 -10.06
N TRP A 60 29.81 14.47 -9.43
CA TRP A 60 29.66 15.12 -8.11
C TRP A 60 30.20 14.23 -6.97
N LEU A 61 29.89 12.92 -6.98
CA LEU A 61 30.44 11.95 -6.02
C LEU A 61 31.98 11.86 -6.03
N GLN A 62 32.60 12.13 -7.19
CA GLN A 62 34.05 12.02 -7.38
C GLN A 62 34.82 13.30 -7.01
N GLN A 63 34.16 14.35 -6.53
CA GLN A 63 34.82 15.59 -6.12
C GLN A 63 35.41 15.48 -4.71
N ASP A 64 36.73 15.68 -4.60
CA ASP A 64 37.48 15.47 -3.34
C ASP A 64 37.06 16.38 -2.16
N GLY A 65 36.24 17.41 -2.40
CA GLY A 65 35.69 18.28 -1.35
C GLY A 65 34.30 17.91 -0.81
N ILE A 66 33.64 16.89 -1.37
CA ILE A 66 32.32 16.38 -0.93
C ILE A 66 32.45 15.11 -0.08
N LEU A 67 33.64 14.50 -0.09
CA LEU A 67 34.03 13.36 0.74
C LEU A 67 34.21 13.80 2.21
N THR A 68 33.09 13.98 2.91
CA THR A 68 33.08 13.92 4.38
C THR A 68 33.46 12.51 4.84
N ASP A 69 33.78 12.34 6.13
CA ASP A 69 34.37 11.13 6.73
C ASP A 69 33.54 9.83 6.59
N THR A 70 32.38 9.88 5.93
CA THR A 70 31.44 8.79 5.67
C THR A 70 31.57 8.13 4.29
N MET A 71 32.36 8.69 3.34
CA MET A 71 32.51 8.13 1.98
C MET A 71 33.94 7.64 1.67
N GLY A 72 34.21 6.36 1.93
CA GLY A 72 35.47 5.69 1.54
C GLY A 72 35.52 5.19 0.07
N ASP A 73 36.70 4.75 -0.39
CA ASP A 73 37.03 4.47 -1.80
C ASP A 73 36.07 3.55 -2.57
N VAL A 74 35.37 2.63 -1.89
CA VAL A 74 34.32 1.77 -2.47
C VAL A 74 33.24 2.61 -3.18
N HIS A 75 32.92 3.79 -2.65
CA HIS A 75 31.98 4.74 -3.24
C HIS A 75 32.49 5.31 -4.56
N LYS A 76 33.78 5.69 -4.63
CA LYS A 76 34.42 6.19 -5.85
C LYS A 76 34.45 5.11 -6.93
N GLN A 77 34.75 3.86 -6.56
CA GLN A 77 34.78 2.73 -7.49
C GLN A 77 33.39 2.45 -8.08
N ARG A 78 32.35 2.27 -7.24
CA ARG A 78 30.98 2.03 -7.74
C ARG A 78 30.43 3.22 -8.54
N ALA A 79 30.72 4.46 -8.15
CA ALA A 79 30.33 5.65 -8.90
C ALA A 79 30.94 5.71 -10.32
N LYS A 80 32.16 5.17 -10.49
CA LYS A 80 32.85 5.04 -11.78
C LYS A 80 32.26 3.91 -12.63
N GLU A 81 31.93 2.77 -12.04
CA GLU A 81 31.25 1.65 -12.71
C GLU A 81 29.87 2.07 -13.24
N MET A 82 29.11 2.81 -12.43
CA MET A 82 27.84 3.46 -12.83
C MET A 82 28.05 4.48 -13.95
N GLN A 83 29.14 5.26 -13.91
CA GLN A 83 29.47 6.22 -14.97
C GLN A 83 29.79 5.52 -16.29
N GLU A 84 30.54 4.42 -16.27
CA GLU A 84 30.92 3.66 -17.46
C GLU A 84 29.70 3.00 -18.14
N ASP A 85 28.74 2.48 -17.36
CA ASP A 85 27.45 2.00 -17.89
C ASP A 85 26.60 3.14 -18.47
N TRP A 86 26.39 4.21 -17.70
CA TRP A 86 25.47 5.30 -18.10
C TRP A 86 26.04 6.25 -19.17
N GLN A 87 27.35 6.24 -19.42
CA GLN A 87 27.95 6.97 -20.52
C GLN A 87 27.53 6.38 -21.89
N GLU A 88 27.18 5.09 -21.96
CA GLU A 88 26.63 4.48 -23.17
C GLU A 88 25.09 4.55 -23.20
N VAL A 89 24.57 5.48 -24.00
CA VAL A 89 23.18 5.46 -24.48
C VAL A 89 22.98 4.23 -25.36
N SER A 90 22.31 3.22 -24.82
CA SER A 90 22.11 1.91 -25.46
C SER A 90 20.77 1.29 -25.06
N ASP A 91 20.29 0.32 -25.84
CA ASP A 91 19.13 -0.50 -25.50
C ASP A 91 19.51 -1.76 -24.68
N ARG A 92 20.66 -1.75 -23.98
CA ARG A 92 21.02 -2.84 -23.05
C ARG A 92 20.09 -2.84 -21.83
N PRO A 93 19.87 -3.99 -21.17
CA PRO A 93 19.23 -4.04 -19.86
C PRO A 93 19.91 -3.11 -18.85
N LEU A 94 19.12 -2.60 -17.90
CA LEU A 94 19.58 -1.77 -16.81
C LEU A 94 20.23 -2.64 -15.73
N CYS A 95 21.33 -2.17 -15.15
CA CYS A 95 21.95 -2.83 -14.00
C CYS A 95 21.15 -2.49 -12.73
N VAL A 96 20.48 -3.48 -12.13
CA VAL A 96 19.70 -3.32 -10.89
C VAL A 96 20.51 -2.63 -9.80
N GLU A 97 21.80 -2.98 -9.65
CA GLU A 97 22.68 -2.40 -8.64
C GLU A 97 22.98 -0.91 -8.89
N HIS A 98 23.26 -0.52 -10.15
CA HIS A 98 23.50 0.88 -10.50
C HIS A 98 22.24 1.74 -10.29
N GLU A 99 21.08 1.24 -10.71
CA GLU A 99 19.79 1.91 -10.56
C GLU A 99 19.38 2.02 -9.08
N ALA A 100 19.58 0.97 -8.30
CA ALA A 100 19.39 0.96 -6.84
C ALA A 100 20.26 2.02 -6.14
N MET A 101 21.55 2.06 -6.47
CA MET A 101 22.49 3.00 -5.88
C MET A 101 22.15 4.46 -6.26
N ALA A 102 21.74 4.70 -7.50
CA ALA A 102 21.23 6.00 -7.95
C ALA A 102 20.04 6.46 -7.09
N CYS A 103 19.07 5.57 -6.86
CA CYS A 103 17.86 5.87 -6.11
C CYS A 103 18.16 6.25 -4.66
N TYR A 104 19.03 5.50 -3.97
CA TYR A 104 19.44 5.85 -2.60
C TYR A 104 20.12 7.21 -2.53
N TRP A 105 21.18 7.43 -3.31
CA TRP A 105 21.95 8.66 -3.20
C TRP A 105 21.18 9.89 -3.70
N TRP A 106 20.25 9.75 -4.65
CA TRP A 106 19.28 10.82 -4.97
C TRP A 106 18.39 11.14 -3.76
N VAL A 107 17.85 10.14 -3.04
CA VAL A 107 17.03 10.38 -1.84
C VAL A 107 17.84 11.06 -0.71
N LYS A 108 19.10 10.65 -0.49
CA LYS A 108 19.96 11.17 0.59
C LYS A 108 20.56 12.56 0.28
N HIS A 109 20.94 12.84 -0.96
CA HIS A 109 21.73 14.03 -1.33
C HIS A 109 21.06 14.97 -2.35
N TRP A 110 19.99 14.57 -3.02
CA TRP A 110 19.35 15.34 -4.09
C TRP A 110 17.88 15.64 -3.75
N HIS A 111 17.66 16.59 -2.83
CA HIS A 111 16.35 16.92 -2.25
C HIS A 111 15.32 17.46 -3.27
N ARG A 112 14.71 16.57 -4.06
CA ARG A 112 13.52 16.80 -4.89
C ARG A 112 12.67 15.52 -4.92
N ASP A 113 11.64 15.48 -4.09
CA ASP A 113 10.75 14.31 -3.97
C ASP A 113 10.10 13.93 -5.31
N ASP A 114 9.81 14.91 -6.18
CA ASP A 114 9.27 14.70 -7.53
C ASP A 114 10.15 13.78 -8.41
N ALA A 115 11.47 13.83 -8.24
CA ALA A 115 12.42 13.09 -9.10
C ALA A 115 12.40 11.58 -8.82
N HIS A 116 12.07 11.19 -7.59
CA HIS A 116 11.93 9.80 -7.19
C HIS A 116 10.73 9.16 -7.89
N ASP A 117 9.56 9.81 -7.82
CA ASP A 117 8.32 9.33 -8.45
C ASP A 117 8.41 9.21 -9.97
N GLU A 118 9.18 10.08 -10.65
CA GLU A 118 9.48 9.94 -12.08
C GLU A 118 10.40 8.74 -12.37
N LEU A 119 11.44 8.50 -11.56
CA LEU A 119 12.32 7.33 -11.71
C LEU A 119 11.51 6.02 -11.65
N PHE A 120 10.55 5.90 -10.74
CA PHE A 120 9.66 4.73 -10.68
C PHE A 120 8.78 4.55 -11.92
N LYS A 121 8.15 5.63 -12.41
CA LYS A 121 7.33 5.58 -13.64
C LYS A 121 8.18 5.13 -14.83
N LEU A 122 9.42 5.61 -14.91
CA LEU A 122 10.37 5.31 -15.97
C LEU A 122 10.88 3.86 -15.92
N TRP A 123 11.30 3.35 -14.76
CA TRP A 123 11.68 1.93 -14.60
C TRP A 123 10.53 0.98 -14.98
N ILE A 124 9.32 1.27 -14.48
CA ILE A 124 8.11 0.48 -14.77
C ILE A 124 7.74 0.51 -16.27
N ALA A 125 8.07 1.60 -16.97
CA ALA A 125 7.83 1.74 -18.41
C ALA A 125 8.89 1.06 -19.31
N CYS A 126 10.04 0.68 -18.75
CA CYS A 126 11.18 0.09 -19.46
C CYS A 126 11.35 -1.40 -19.12
N GLU A 127 11.74 -1.69 -17.88
CA GLU A 127 12.06 -3.04 -17.37
C GLU A 127 10.86 -3.69 -16.65
N GLY A 128 9.83 -2.90 -16.32
CA GLY A 128 8.60 -3.38 -15.71
C GLY A 128 8.56 -3.33 -14.17
N PRO A 129 7.43 -3.75 -13.57
CA PRO A 129 7.18 -3.57 -12.15
C PRO A 129 8.14 -4.31 -11.21
N LEU A 130 8.58 -5.52 -11.56
CA LEU A 130 9.43 -6.31 -10.68
C LEU A 130 10.87 -5.78 -10.63
N PHE A 131 11.41 -5.28 -11.75
CA PHE A 131 12.70 -4.58 -11.74
C PHE A 131 12.68 -3.38 -10.77
N ALA A 132 11.61 -2.59 -10.80
CA ALA A 132 11.45 -1.44 -9.91
C ALA A 132 11.35 -1.84 -8.43
N LEU A 133 10.82 -3.03 -8.13
CA LEU A 133 10.78 -3.60 -6.78
C LEU A 133 12.15 -4.11 -6.32
N GLU A 134 12.89 -4.79 -7.20
CA GLU A 134 14.25 -5.29 -6.92
C GLU A 134 15.26 -4.15 -6.74
N ALA A 135 15.20 -3.10 -7.57
CA ALA A 135 16.04 -1.92 -7.41
C ALA A 135 15.77 -1.20 -6.07
N LEU A 136 14.51 -1.21 -5.61
CA LEU A 136 14.12 -0.71 -4.28
C LEU A 136 14.70 -1.54 -3.13
N MET A 137 14.59 -2.86 -3.22
CA MET A 137 15.18 -3.79 -2.22
C MET A 137 16.69 -3.59 -2.15
N GLN A 138 17.36 -3.65 -3.29
CA GLN A 138 18.80 -3.57 -3.38
C GLN A 138 19.31 -2.20 -2.89
N ALA A 139 18.56 -1.11 -3.10
CA ALA A 139 18.90 0.21 -2.56
C ALA A 139 18.92 0.22 -1.02
N GLN A 140 18.06 -0.57 -0.35
CA GLN A 140 18.10 -0.71 1.10
C GLN A 140 19.20 -1.67 1.57
N THR A 141 19.48 -2.76 0.85
CA THR A 141 20.60 -3.67 1.17
C THR A 141 21.94 -2.94 1.08
N LEU A 142 22.19 -2.24 -0.02
CA LEU A 142 23.41 -1.47 -0.27
C LEU A 142 23.60 -0.33 0.76
N MET A 143 22.51 0.23 1.29
CA MET A 143 22.58 1.20 2.38
C MET A 143 23.15 0.59 3.66
N LYS A 144 22.67 -0.60 4.07
CA LYS A 144 23.18 -1.33 5.24
C LYS A 144 24.66 -1.71 5.07
N GLU A 145 25.07 -2.06 3.84
CA GLU A 145 26.48 -2.36 3.53
C GLU A 145 27.41 -1.15 3.64
N LEU A 146 26.99 0.01 3.09
CA LEU A 146 27.84 1.19 2.96
C LEU A 146 27.80 2.12 4.19
N TYR A 147 26.69 2.11 4.95
CA TYR A 147 26.44 2.98 6.10
C TYR A 147 25.85 2.18 7.28
N PRO A 148 26.57 1.18 7.83
CA PRO A 148 26.05 0.29 8.88
C PRO A 148 25.73 1.01 10.21
N ASP A 149 26.36 2.16 10.46
CA ASP A 149 26.17 2.98 11.66
C ASP A 149 25.14 4.11 11.50
N GLU A 150 24.53 4.27 10.31
CA GLU A 150 23.43 5.22 10.11
C GLU A 150 22.07 4.57 10.41
N ASP A 151 21.24 5.25 11.22
CA ASP A 151 19.82 4.93 11.36
C ASP A 151 19.15 4.89 9.97
N SER A 152 18.72 3.70 9.55
CA SER A 152 18.27 3.42 8.18
C SER A 152 17.33 4.51 7.65
N VAL A 153 17.81 5.26 6.66
CA VAL A 153 17.08 6.38 6.06
C VAL A 153 15.79 5.88 5.42
N MET A 154 15.75 4.64 4.92
CA MET A 154 14.53 4.01 4.38
C MET A 154 13.55 3.59 5.49
N GLU A 155 14.03 3.11 6.64
CA GLU A 155 13.14 2.83 7.79
C GLU A 155 12.54 4.14 8.34
N HIS A 156 13.29 5.24 8.33
CA HIS A 156 12.75 6.56 8.63
C HIS A 156 11.86 7.14 7.50
N SER A 157 12.13 6.80 6.24
CA SER A 157 11.47 7.38 5.04
C SER A 157 10.44 6.49 4.36
N GLY A 158 10.02 5.35 4.93
CA GLY A 158 9.04 4.42 4.30
C GLY A 158 7.77 5.07 3.70
N GLY A 159 7.29 6.19 4.25
CA GLY A 159 6.20 6.98 3.65
C GLY A 159 6.48 7.58 2.26
N LYS A 160 7.76 7.68 1.86
CA LYS A 160 8.23 8.01 0.50
C LYS A 160 8.31 6.80 -0.44
N ILE A 161 8.32 5.58 0.11
CA ILE A 161 8.39 4.31 -0.66
C ILE A 161 6.99 3.77 -0.94
N GLU A 162 6.02 4.01 -0.03
CA GLU A 162 4.61 3.67 -0.21
C GLU A 162 4.00 4.10 -1.58
N PRO A 163 4.24 5.32 -2.12
CA PRO A 163 3.74 5.72 -3.43
C PRO A 163 4.27 4.83 -4.57
N GLY A 164 5.57 4.53 -4.54
CA GLY A 164 6.23 3.65 -5.52
C GLY A 164 5.64 2.24 -5.50
N LEU A 165 5.45 1.64 -4.33
CA LEU A 165 4.84 0.31 -4.22
C LEU A 165 3.36 0.29 -4.63
N LYS A 166 2.61 1.35 -4.32
CA LYS A 166 1.24 1.54 -4.82
C LYS A 166 1.19 1.72 -6.34
N LEU A 167 2.26 2.21 -6.98
CA LEU A 167 2.41 2.26 -8.43
C LEU A 167 2.79 0.88 -9.02
N ILE A 168 3.69 0.13 -8.36
CA ILE A 168 4.11 -1.22 -8.77
C ILE A 168 2.94 -2.21 -8.72
N ARG A 169 2.14 -2.27 -7.63
CA ARG A 169 0.93 -3.12 -7.54
C ARG A 169 -0.09 -2.76 -8.64
N LYS A 170 -0.23 -1.48 -8.98
CA LYS A 170 -1.09 -1.03 -10.10
C LYS A 170 -0.54 -1.52 -11.44
N ALA A 171 0.77 -1.44 -11.69
CA ALA A 171 1.37 -1.93 -12.93
C ALA A 171 1.23 -3.45 -13.09
N LEU A 172 1.52 -4.23 -12.03
CA LEU A 172 1.29 -5.68 -11.99
C LEU A 172 -0.17 -6.05 -12.34
N ALA A 173 -1.14 -5.26 -11.86
CA ALA A 173 -2.54 -5.46 -12.18
C ALA A 173 -2.90 -5.28 -13.68
N TYR A 174 -2.03 -4.69 -14.54
CA TYR A 174 -2.33 -4.46 -15.97
C TYR A 174 -1.37 -5.07 -16.98
N ILE A 175 -0.16 -5.52 -16.59
CA ILE A 175 0.75 -6.21 -17.53
C ILE A 175 0.12 -7.49 -18.13
N PRO A 176 0.52 -7.92 -19.34
CA PRO A 176 0.14 -9.21 -19.91
C PRO A 176 0.37 -10.40 -18.95
N GLU A 177 -0.44 -11.45 -19.08
CA GLU A 177 -0.41 -12.62 -18.18
C GLU A 177 0.94 -13.36 -18.20
N GLU A 178 1.59 -13.43 -19.36
CA GLU A 178 2.93 -14.02 -19.52
C GLU A 178 3.99 -13.28 -18.69
N HIS A 179 4.03 -11.95 -18.81
CA HIS A 179 4.93 -11.12 -18.00
C HIS A 179 4.56 -11.14 -16.50
N TYR A 180 3.29 -11.35 -16.16
CA TYR A 180 2.86 -11.55 -14.77
C TYR A 180 3.38 -12.88 -14.21
N LYS A 181 3.31 -13.98 -14.97
CA LYS A 181 3.87 -15.29 -14.57
C LYS A 181 5.38 -15.22 -14.40
N ALA A 182 6.10 -14.61 -15.34
CA ALA A 182 7.54 -14.38 -15.22
C ALA A 182 7.90 -13.51 -13.99
N ALA A 183 7.05 -12.54 -13.62
CA ALA A 183 7.22 -11.76 -12.40
C ALA A 183 6.96 -12.60 -11.13
N VAL A 184 5.96 -13.48 -11.13
CA VAL A 184 5.71 -14.40 -10.01
C VAL A 184 6.87 -15.39 -9.83
N GLU A 185 7.36 -16.01 -10.92
CA GLU A 185 8.48 -16.97 -10.89
C GLU A 185 9.78 -16.33 -10.34
N ARG A 186 10.08 -15.10 -10.77
CA ARG A 186 11.25 -14.34 -10.30
C ARG A 186 11.07 -13.81 -8.86
N ALA A 187 9.83 -13.48 -8.45
CA ALA A 187 9.53 -13.17 -7.05
C ALA A 187 9.66 -14.40 -6.14
N GLU A 188 9.27 -15.60 -6.60
CA GLU A 188 9.46 -16.86 -5.89
C GLU A 188 10.95 -17.20 -5.70
N ALA A 189 11.79 -16.91 -6.68
CA ALA A 189 13.24 -17.06 -6.55
C ALA A 189 13.87 -16.09 -5.51
N LEU A 190 13.25 -14.92 -5.29
CA LEU A 190 13.72 -13.90 -4.36
C LEU A 190 13.18 -14.07 -2.93
N TRP A 191 12.00 -14.67 -2.73
CA TRP A 191 11.39 -14.86 -1.40
C TRP A 191 12.36 -15.41 -0.32
N PRO A 192 13.20 -16.43 -0.58
CA PRO A 192 14.15 -16.95 0.41
C PRO A 192 15.29 -15.99 0.78
N THR A 193 15.47 -14.90 0.03
CA THR A 193 16.55 -13.90 0.24
C THR A 193 16.05 -12.60 0.89
N LEU A 194 14.76 -12.49 1.21
CA LEU A 194 14.17 -11.29 1.80
C LEU A 194 14.58 -11.12 3.27
N ASP A 195 15.61 -10.30 3.50
CA ASP A 195 15.97 -9.82 4.84
C ASP A 195 14.93 -8.81 5.37
N GLY A 196 14.37 -9.12 6.53
CA GLY A 196 13.43 -8.28 7.25
C GLY A 196 11.98 -8.37 6.76
N LEU A 197 11.08 -8.58 7.73
CA LEU A 197 9.63 -8.43 7.70
C LEU A 197 9.04 -7.39 6.70
N TYR A 198 9.70 -6.24 6.55
CA TYR A 198 9.32 -5.18 5.60
C TYR A 198 9.22 -5.71 4.16
N TRP A 199 10.26 -6.35 3.61
CA TRP A 199 10.21 -6.81 2.22
C TRP A 199 9.27 -8.01 2.02
N LYS A 200 9.15 -8.88 3.03
CA LYS A 200 8.16 -9.97 3.04
C LYS A 200 6.72 -9.43 2.92
N ALA A 201 6.36 -8.45 3.74
CA ALA A 201 5.06 -7.79 3.68
C ALA A 201 4.83 -7.05 2.34
N ALA A 202 5.89 -6.46 1.74
CA ALA A 202 5.80 -5.84 0.42
C ALA A 202 5.47 -6.87 -0.68
N PHE A 203 6.14 -8.02 -0.68
CA PHE A 203 5.94 -9.09 -1.67
C PHE A 203 4.54 -9.71 -1.54
N ALA A 204 4.09 -10.01 -0.33
CA ALA A 204 2.72 -10.48 -0.09
C ALA A 204 1.63 -9.41 -0.36
N TYR A 205 2.02 -8.13 -0.48
CA TYR A 205 1.16 -7.05 -0.98
C TYR A 205 1.24 -6.87 -2.51
N MET A 206 2.33 -7.28 -3.18
CA MET A 206 2.41 -7.31 -4.64
C MET A 206 1.68 -8.53 -5.24
N PHE A 207 1.79 -9.68 -4.60
CA PHE A 207 1.36 -11.00 -5.10
C PHE A 207 0.34 -11.67 -4.14
N PRO A 208 -0.89 -11.14 -4.00
CA PRO A 208 -1.87 -11.63 -3.03
C PRO A 208 -2.37 -13.06 -3.29
N GLU A 209 -2.06 -13.66 -4.44
CA GLU A 209 -2.28 -15.08 -4.72
C GLU A 209 -1.31 -16.00 -3.97
N LYS A 210 -0.19 -15.47 -3.46
CA LYS A 210 0.79 -16.21 -2.64
C LYS A 210 0.43 -16.08 -1.15
N GLN A 211 -0.75 -16.56 -0.78
CA GLN A 211 -1.32 -16.42 0.57
C GLN A 211 -0.33 -16.74 1.72
N VAL A 212 0.45 -17.82 1.58
CA VAL A 212 1.43 -18.28 2.58
C VAL A 212 2.45 -17.18 2.93
N TRP A 213 2.89 -16.38 1.96
CA TRP A 213 3.80 -15.24 2.18
C TRP A 213 3.20 -14.19 3.11
N GLY A 214 1.88 -14.02 3.07
CA GLY A 214 1.17 -13.10 3.95
C GLY A 214 0.92 -13.67 5.34
N ASP A 215 0.66 -14.97 5.44
CA ASP A 215 0.57 -15.67 6.72
C ASP A 215 1.94 -15.64 7.45
N GLU A 216 3.05 -15.95 6.74
CA GLU A 216 4.43 -15.81 7.25
C GLU A 216 4.75 -14.38 7.73
N ALA A 217 4.40 -13.36 6.95
CA ALA A 217 4.63 -11.97 7.32
C ALA A 217 3.80 -11.53 8.53
N ILE A 218 2.55 -12.01 8.68
CA ILE A 218 1.75 -11.73 9.87
C ILE A 218 2.33 -12.45 11.09
N GLU A 219 2.82 -13.68 10.97
CA GLU A 219 3.46 -14.40 12.09
C GLU A 219 4.76 -13.73 12.56
N GLU A 220 5.61 -13.27 11.64
CA GLU A 220 6.85 -12.55 11.98
C GLU A 220 6.56 -11.16 12.59
N CYS A 221 5.49 -10.47 12.15
CA CYS A 221 4.96 -9.27 12.81
C CYS A 221 4.50 -9.57 14.25
N VAL A 222 3.65 -10.59 14.40
CA VAL A 222 3.08 -11.00 15.70
C VAL A 222 4.17 -11.42 16.67
N SER A 223 5.18 -12.17 16.23
CA SER A 223 6.24 -12.69 17.10
C SER A 223 7.30 -11.66 17.47
N SER A 224 7.68 -10.77 16.54
CA SER A 224 8.71 -9.75 16.79
C SER A 224 8.28 -8.62 17.74
N GLY A 225 6.97 -8.39 17.90
CA GLY A 225 6.42 -7.42 18.85
C GLY A 225 6.68 -5.95 18.50
N ARG A 226 7.22 -5.65 17.31
CA ARG A 226 7.57 -4.29 16.87
C ARG A 226 6.37 -3.58 16.26
N GLU A 227 5.94 -2.47 16.85
CA GLU A 227 5.03 -1.51 16.20
C GLU A 227 5.74 -0.67 15.12
N GLN A 228 6.37 -1.34 14.14
CA GLN A 228 6.84 -0.66 12.94
C GLN A 228 5.62 -0.23 12.14
N GLY A 229 5.25 1.06 12.20
CA GLY A 229 4.09 1.64 11.49
C GLY A 229 4.22 1.72 9.96
N ARG A 230 4.87 0.71 9.36
CA ARG A 230 5.37 0.64 7.97
C ARG A 230 5.29 -0.78 7.36
N LEU A 231 4.66 -1.73 8.07
CA LEU A 231 4.49 -3.16 7.74
C LEU A 231 3.52 -3.47 6.54
N PHE A 232 3.59 -2.67 5.47
CA PHE A 232 2.92 -2.84 4.16
C PHE A 232 1.50 -3.42 4.08
N LEU A 233 0.68 -3.03 5.06
CA LEU A 233 -0.70 -2.61 4.85
C LEU A 233 -1.59 -3.54 4.00
N LEU A 234 -1.71 -4.83 4.30
CA LEU A 234 -0.95 -5.65 5.26
C LEU A 234 -0.97 -7.07 4.70
N ALA A 235 -0.05 -7.33 3.76
CA ALA A 235 0.05 -8.60 3.06
C ALA A 235 -1.31 -9.15 2.57
N SER A 236 -1.99 -8.44 1.67
CA SER A 236 -3.42 -8.66 1.37
C SER A 236 -3.78 -10.00 0.70
N GLY A 237 -2.86 -10.97 0.62
CA GLY A 237 -3.12 -12.36 0.29
C GLY A 237 -3.28 -13.28 1.51
N ALA A 238 -2.90 -12.84 2.71
CA ALA A 238 -2.90 -13.64 3.95
C ALA A 238 -4.28 -14.23 4.29
N SER A 239 -4.32 -15.24 5.17
CA SER A 239 -5.58 -15.83 5.61
C SER A 239 -6.42 -14.89 6.48
N LEU A 240 -7.74 -15.06 6.40
CA LEU A 240 -8.71 -14.41 7.29
C LEU A 240 -8.36 -14.67 8.77
N SER A 241 -7.94 -15.90 9.09
CA SER A 241 -7.51 -16.34 10.41
C SER A 241 -6.27 -15.60 10.95
N SER A 242 -5.25 -15.39 10.11
CA SER A 242 -4.07 -14.61 10.49
C SER A 242 -4.43 -13.14 10.71
N TRP A 243 -5.29 -12.58 9.86
CA TRP A 243 -5.83 -11.23 10.03
C TRP A 243 -6.61 -11.05 11.34
N GLN A 244 -7.56 -11.95 11.64
CA GLN A 244 -8.30 -11.94 12.91
C GLN A 244 -7.34 -12.07 14.11
N SER A 245 -6.32 -12.92 14.01
CA SER A 245 -5.31 -13.11 15.06
C SER A 245 -4.45 -11.86 15.28
N LEU A 246 -4.08 -11.17 14.20
CA LEU A 246 -3.34 -9.90 14.26
C LEU A 246 -4.17 -8.80 14.93
N MET A 247 -5.44 -8.62 14.52
CA MET A 247 -6.33 -7.61 15.11
C MET A 247 -6.63 -7.90 16.59
N LYS A 248 -6.76 -9.18 16.97
CA LYS A 248 -6.93 -9.59 18.39
C LYS A 248 -5.68 -9.35 19.24
N LYS A 249 -4.48 -9.31 18.63
CA LYS A 249 -3.24 -8.94 19.32
C LYS A 249 -3.00 -7.42 19.39
N TYR A 250 -3.38 -6.69 18.33
CA TYR A 250 -3.19 -5.24 18.21
C TYR A 250 -4.55 -4.53 18.02
N PRO A 251 -5.39 -4.45 19.08
CA PRO A 251 -6.74 -3.88 18.99
C PRO A 251 -6.75 -2.36 18.74
N ASN A 252 -5.64 -1.66 19.05
CA ASN A 252 -5.52 -0.23 18.86
C ASN A 252 -5.09 0.09 17.42
N VAL A 253 -6.05 0.48 16.57
CA VAL A 253 -5.80 0.82 15.17
C VAL A 253 -5.22 2.25 15.05
N SER A 254 -3.89 2.36 15.11
CA SER A 254 -3.15 3.58 14.76
C SER A 254 -3.67 4.22 13.45
N PRO A 255 -3.78 5.56 13.34
CA PRO A 255 -4.40 6.20 12.18
C PRO A 255 -3.60 6.02 10.89
N HIS A 256 -2.30 5.74 11.00
CA HIS A 256 -1.46 5.37 9.86
C HIS A 256 -1.95 4.04 9.24
N ASN A 257 -2.47 3.12 10.07
CA ASN A 257 -2.99 1.81 9.67
C ASN A 257 -4.33 1.88 8.90
N ALA A 258 -4.86 3.07 8.61
CA ALA A 258 -6.10 3.23 7.86
C ALA A 258 -6.03 2.65 6.43
N SER A 259 -4.92 2.84 5.71
CA SER A 259 -4.71 2.20 4.39
C SER A 259 -4.49 0.68 4.51
N TYR A 260 -4.14 0.21 5.69
CA TYR A 260 -3.70 -1.15 5.98
C TYR A 260 -4.93 -2.05 6.19
N LEU A 261 -5.96 -1.55 6.87
CA LEU A 261 -7.29 -2.16 6.89
C LEU A 261 -8.00 -2.10 5.52
N ALA A 262 -7.91 -0.99 4.78
CA ALA A 262 -8.56 -0.84 3.49
C ALA A 262 -8.16 -1.91 2.45
N CYS A 263 -6.92 -2.42 2.52
CA CYS A 263 -6.46 -3.51 1.64
C CYS A 263 -6.87 -4.91 2.14
N ALA A 264 -6.95 -5.12 3.47
CA ALA A 264 -7.54 -6.34 4.05
C ALA A 264 -8.97 -6.55 3.56
N LEU A 265 -9.74 -5.46 3.61
CA LEU A 265 -11.16 -5.38 3.28
C LEU A 265 -11.43 -5.42 1.77
N GLU A 266 -10.41 -5.18 0.95
CA GLU A 266 -10.46 -5.47 -0.49
C GLU A 266 -10.63 -6.98 -0.71
N TYR A 267 -9.85 -7.80 0.01
CA TYR A 267 -9.74 -9.25 -0.17
C TYR A 267 -10.76 -10.03 0.66
N HIS A 268 -10.92 -9.70 1.95
CA HIS A 268 -11.74 -10.45 2.91
C HIS A 268 -13.19 -10.00 3.05
N GLY A 269 -13.60 -8.86 2.48
CA GLY A 269 -15.00 -8.47 2.47
C GLY A 269 -15.65 -8.34 3.85
N VAL A 270 -16.82 -8.96 4.03
CA VAL A 270 -17.74 -8.79 5.18
C VAL A 270 -17.12 -9.32 6.48
N GLU A 271 -16.29 -10.34 6.37
CA GLU A 271 -15.73 -11.08 7.49
C GLU A 271 -14.76 -10.22 8.33
N ILE A 272 -13.95 -9.35 7.70
CA ILE A 272 -13.15 -8.34 8.42
C ILE A 272 -13.96 -7.07 8.74
N TRP A 273 -15.04 -6.75 8.00
CA TRP A 273 -15.93 -5.65 8.39
C TRP A 273 -16.56 -5.87 9.77
N ARG A 274 -17.04 -7.08 10.05
CA ARG A 274 -17.68 -7.41 11.33
C ARG A 274 -16.71 -7.31 12.51
N GLU A 275 -15.53 -7.91 12.40
CA GLU A 275 -14.50 -7.81 13.46
C GLU A 275 -14.06 -6.35 13.70
N LEU A 276 -14.03 -5.49 12.65
CA LEU A 276 -13.77 -4.05 12.82
C LEU A 276 -14.93 -3.27 13.45
N LEU A 277 -16.17 -3.64 13.18
CA LEU A 277 -17.35 -3.07 13.85
C LEU A 277 -17.41 -3.51 15.31
N GLU A 278 -17.13 -4.78 15.61
CA GLU A 278 -17.01 -5.30 16.98
C GLU A 278 -15.88 -4.59 17.76
N LEU A 279 -14.71 -4.38 17.15
CA LEU A 279 -13.66 -3.54 17.73
C LEU A 279 -14.15 -2.11 17.99
N ALA A 280 -14.89 -1.51 17.05
CA ALA A 280 -15.44 -0.16 17.20
C ALA A 280 -16.51 -0.03 18.31
N TYR A 281 -17.27 -1.08 18.59
CA TYR A 281 -18.19 -1.12 19.72
C TYR A 281 -17.49 -1.27 21.07
N ASN A 282 -16.32 -1.93 21.11
CA ASN A 282 -15.64 -2.31 22.35
C ASN A 282 -14.44 -1.41 22.74
N ILE A 283 -14.20 -0.27 22.07
CA ILE A 283 -13.10 0.65 22.40
C ILE A 283 -13.29 1.25 23.83
N PRO A 284 -12.39 1.01 24.80
CA PRO A 284 -12.55 1.53 26.16
C PRO A 284 -12.35 3.04 26.28
N SER A 285 -11.48 3.62 25.43
CA SER A 285 -11.25 5.06 25.31
C SER A 285 -11.76 5.57 23.95
N TRP A 286 -13.10 5.61 23.83
CA TRP A 286 -13.79 5.98 22.59
C TRP A 286 -13.27 7.31 22.01
N GLU A 287 -13.11 8.36 22.82
CA GLU A 287 -12.69 9.68 22.34
C GLU A 287 -11.30 9.73 21.67
N GLU A 288 -10.37 8.84 22.03
CA GLU A 288 -8.98 8.89 21.54
C GLU A 288 -8.79 8.16 20.20
N GLU A 289 -9.54 7.08 19.98
CA GLU A 289 -9.38 6.21 18.80
C GLU A 289 -10.57 6.27 17.82
N LYS A 290 -11.78 6.72 18.22
CA LYS A 290 -12.99 6.69 17.37
C LYS A 290 -12.79 7.37 16.02
N GLU A 291 -12.19 8.57 16.00
CA GLU A 291 -12.03 9.35 14.76
C GLU A 291 -11.23 8.59 13.70
N ARG A 292 -10.35 7.68 14.13
CA ARG A 292 -9.42 6.95 13.28
C ARG A 292 -10.09 5.73 12.65
N LEU A 293 -10.77 4.93 13.47
CA LEU A 293 -11.53 3.77 13.00
C LEU A 293 -12.76 4.20 12.18
N LEU A 294 -13.46 5.27 12.58
CA LEU A 294 -14.55 5.87 11.81
C LEU A 294 -14.07 6.40 10.44
N LYS A 295 -12.83 6.89 10.32
CA LYS A 295 -12.24 7.24 9.01
C LYS A 295 -12.00 6.03 8.10
N VAL A 296 -11.76 4.83 8.65
CA VAL A 296 -11.61 3.59 7.86
C VAL A 296 -12.98 3.10 7.40
N LEU A 297 -13.92 2.94 8.34
CA LEU A 297 -15.27 2.44 8.07
C LEU A 297 -15.96 3.31 7.00
N ALA A 298 -15.89 4.64 7.09
CA ALA A 298 -16.56 5.58 6.19
C ALA A 298 -16.02 5.64 4.74
N VAL A 299 -14.98 4.87 4.42
CA VAL A 299 -14.44 4.76 3.06
C VAL A 299 -15.18 3.69 2.24
N ILE A 300 -15.86 2.73 2.87
CA ILE A 300 -16.54 1.63 2.16
C ILE A 300 -18.05 1.64 2.37
N LYS A 301 -18.74 1.57 1.24
CA LYS A 301 -20.19 1.49 1.09
C LYS A 301 -20.70 0.07 1.40
N HIS A 302 -21.00 -0.21 2.66
CA HIS A 302 -21.55 -1.48 3.15
C HIS A 302 -22.78 -1.26 4.08
N PRO A 303 -23.83 -2.11 4.06
CA PRO A 303 -25.04 -1.91 4.87
C PRO A 303 -24.76 -1.86 6.38
N GLU A 304 -24.08 -2.85 6.96
CA GLU A 304 -23.72 -2.89 8.39
C GLU A 304 -22.89 -1.67 8.84
N VAL A 305 -22.17 -1.05 7.90
CA VAL A 305 -21.40 0.18 8.13
C VAL A 305 -22.29 1.43 8.02
N ALA A 306 -23.27 1.45 7.11
CA ALA A 306 -24.28 2.50 7.03
C ALA A 306 -25.18 2.52 8.28
N GLU A 307 -25.62 1.36 8.74
CA GLU A 307 -26.30 1.12 10.00
C GLU A 307 -25.51 1.70 11.19
N PHE A 308 -24.26 1.27 11.36
CA PHE A 308 -23.34 1.76 12.39
C PHE A 308 -23.17 3.28 12.37
N PHE A 309 -23.03 3.90 11.19
CA PHE A 309 -22.90 5.36 11.09
C PHE A 309 -24.18 6.12 11.37
N VAL A 310 -25.37 5.55 11.09
CA VAL A 310 -26.64 6.15 11.50
C VAL A 310 -26.72 6.15 13.03
N PHE A 311 -26.63 4.98 13.67
CA PHE A 311 -26.71 4.88 15.14
C PHE A 311 -25.64 5.73 15.87
N ARG A 312 -24.41 5.84 15.34
CA ARG A 312 -23.34 6.66 15.96
C ARG A 312 -23.36 8.15 15.61
N MET A 313 -24.27 8.64 14.76
CA MET A 313 -24.46 10.08 14.57
C MET A 313 -25.29 10.72 15.68
N ASP A 314 -26.27 9.99 16.22
CA ASP A 314 -27.19 10.47 17.25
C ASP A 314 -26.61 10.34 18.70
N ASP A 315 -25.53 9.57 18.88
CA ASP A 315 -24.85 9.22 20.15
C ASP A 315 -24.00 10.38 20.75
N GLU A 316 -24.53 11.61 20.70
CA GLU A 316 -24.08 12.94 21.20
C GLU A 316 -22.60 13.40 21.01
N SER A 317 -21.66 12.50 20.76
CA SER A 317 -20.22 12.65 20.98
C SER A 317 -19.49 13.37 19.83
N LYS A 318 -20.08 14.48 19.37
CA LYS A 318 -19.74 15.30 18.19
C LYS A 318 -19.75 14.49 16.88
N PRO A 319 -20.80 14.61 16.04
CA PRO A 319 -20.85 13.89 14.77
C PRO A 319 -19.64 14.28 13.89
N LEU A 320 -18.75 13.33 13.69
CA LEU A 320 -17.58 13.50 12.83
C LEU A 320 -18.05 13.79 11.41
N LYS A 321 -17.55 14.88 10.80
CA LYS A 321 -17.92 15.29 9.42
C LYS A 321 -17.89 14.13 8.41
N VAL A 322 -17.00 13.17 8.63
CA VAL A 322 -16.84 11.96 7.82
C VAL A 322 -18.07 11.04 7.83
N SER A 323 -18.84 10.93 8.92
CA SER A 323 -20.05 10.09 8.99
C SER A 323 -21.20 10.69 8.19
N SER A 324 -21.49 11.98 8.38
CA SER A 324 -22.55 12.68 7.64
C SER A 324 -22.21 12.83 6.15
N ASP A 325 -20.95 13.09 5.80
CA ASP A 325 -20.49 13.04 4.40
C ASP A 325 -20.55 11.60 3.84
N TYR A 326 -20.32 10.55 4.63
CA TYR A 326 -20.49 9.15 4.17
C TYR A 326 -21.96 8.80 3.92
N VAL A 327 -22.85 9.04 4.89
CA VAL A 327 -24.29 8.77 4.74
C VAL A 327 -24.86 9.54 3.55
N ARG A 328 -24.51 10.84 3.38
CA ARG A 328 -24.90 11.64 2.20
C ARG A 328 -24.38 11.10 0.86
N ARG A 329 -23.24 10.40 0.83
CA ARG A 329 -22.68 9.74 -0.38
C ARG A 329 -23.19 8.30 -0.60
N SER A 330 -23.82 7.71 0.42
CA SER A 330 -24.24 6.31 0.47
C SER A 330 -25.74 6.14 0.72
N LEU A 331 -26.55 7.17 0.47
CA LEU A 331 -27.98 7.25 0.79
C LEU A 331 -28.82 6.06 0.27
N ASP A 332 -28.42 5.43 -0.84
CA ASP A 332 -29.07 4.24 -1.41
C ASP A 332 -28.89 2.97 -0.56
N ILE A 333 -27.84 2.89 0.26
CA ILE A 333 -27.67 1.82 1.28
C ILE A 333 -28.00 2.29 2.70
N SER A 334 -27.98 3.61 2.96
CA SER A 334 -28.37 4.18 4.26
C SER A 334 -29.89 4.35 4.41
N ARG A 335 -30.68 4.42 3.31
CA ARG A 335 -32.13 4.65 3.36
C ARG A 335 -32.88 3.68 4.31
N PRO A 336 -32.63 2.36 4.34
CA PRO A 336 -33.34 1.47 5.26
C PRO A 336 -33.10 1.83 6.74
N PHE A 337 -31.84 2.06 7.12
CA PHE A 337 -31.47 2.36 8.50
C PHE A 337 -31.87 3.78 8.94
N LEU A 338 -31.93 4.74 7.99
CA LEU A 338 -32.50 6.07 8.25
C LEU A 338 -34.02 6.03 8.37
N GLN A 339 -34.72 5.16 7.62
CA GLN A 339 -36.16 4.94 7.76
C GLN A 339 -36.46 4.34 9.15
N GLU A 340 -35.75 3.28 9.53
CA GLU A 340 -35.83 2.63 10.85
C GLU A 340 -35.56 3.64 11.99
N ALA A 341 -34.48 4.43 11.88
CA ALA A 341 -34.15 5.48 12.85
C ALA A 341 -35.16 6.65 12.90
N VAL A 342 -36.08 6.77 11.94
CA VAL A 342 -37.13 7.81 11.88
C VAL A 342 -38.51 7.27 12.27
N ASP A 343 -38.76 5.98 12.02
CA ASP A 343 -40.02 5.31 12.36
C ASP A 343 -40.06 4.87 13.84
N ASP A 344 -38.93 4.40 14.39
CA ASP A 344 -38.85 3.85 15.76
C ASP A 344 -38.47 4.88 16.85
N TYR A 345 -38.06 6.11 16.47
CA TYR A 345 -37.54 7.12 17.40
C TYR A 345 -38.02 8.54 17.08
N ASP A 346 -38.31 9.34 18.11
CA ASP A 346 -38.78 10.73 17.94
C ASP A 346 -37.69 11.66 17.40
N ILE A 347 -38.10 12.75 16.74
CA ILE A 347 -37.19 13.79 16.22
C ILE A 347 -36.34 14.46 17.31
N THR A 348 -36.80 14.43 18.58
CA THR A 348 -36.02 14.89 19.74
C THR A 348 -34.99 13.86 20.23
N GLU A 349 -35.15 12.59 19.89
CA GLU A 349 -34.21 11.50 20.22
C GLU A 349 -33.15 11.30 19.12
N ARG A 350 -33.51 11.51 17.84
CA ARG A 350 -32.60 11.34 16.69
C ARG A 350 -32.66 12.49 15.67
N PRO A 351 -32.37 13.74 16.08
CA PRO A 351 -32.52 14.91 15.21
C PRO A 351 -31.68 14.85 13.92
N LEU A 352 -30.52 14.18 13.93
CA LEU A 352 -29.64 14.09 12.76
C LEU A 352 -30.11 13.03 11.76
N ALA A 353 -30.62 11.89 12.23
CA ALA A 353 -31.29 10.92 11.36
C ALA A 353 -32.51 11.55 10.65
N HIS A 354 -33.36 12.25 11.40
CA HIS A 354 -34.52 12.98 10.88
C HIS A 354 -34.13 14.11 9.91
N GLU A 355 -33.06 14.90 10.20
CA GLU A 355 -32.55 15.91 9.28
C GLU A 355 -32.10 15.29 7.94
N LEU A 356 -31.27 14.24 8.00
CA LEU A 356 -30.74 13.57 6.81
C LEU A 356 -31.84 12.84 6.01
N TRP A 357 -32.86 12.30 6.68
CA TRP A 357 -34.04 11.74 6.05
C TRP A 357 -34.80 12.80 5.25
N SER A 358 -35.00 14.00 5.82
CA SER A 358 -35.69 15.11 5.14
C SER A 358 -34.98 15.62 3.88
N MET A 359 -33.68 15.33 3.73
CA MET A 359 -32.90 15.66 2.52
C MET A 359 -33.03 14.63 1.40
N LEU A 360 -33.71 13.50 1.61
CA LEU A 360 -33.90 12.49 0.56
C LEU A 360 -34.94 12.95 -0.47
N PRO A 361 -34.67 12.82 -1.78
CA PRO A 361 -35.73 12.88 -2.77
C PRO A 361 -36.67 11.69 -2.57
N SER A 362 -37.98 11.94 -2.61
CA SER A 362 -39.04 10.93 -2.37
C SER A 362 -38.89 9.70 -3.27
#